data_AF-K2BB57-F1
#
_entry.id   AF-K2BB57-F1
#
_cell.length_a   1.000
_cell.length_b   1.000
_cell.length_c   1.000
_cell.angle_alpha   90.00
_cell.angle_beta   90.00
_cell.angle_gamma   90.00
#
_symmetry.space_group_name_H-M   'P 1'
#
loop_
_entity.id
_entity.type
_entity.pdbx_description
1 polymer ?
#
loop_
_entity_poly.entity_id
_entity_poly.type
_entity_poly.pdbx_seq_one_letter_code
_entity_poly.pdbx_strand_id
1 'polypeptide(L)'
;MDKHFGTHSFSLLNLFSDEQRKIINIIINQNMEESISSYQEMFERSRPLMEFVKETRVPVPHIFLAAAEPALNQSLKKAMSEEEIDDDAVHRIIGQIKKWQVGIDGGDTEYFMRRHMESMSSQLMEHPDDVKLMGRMLKYMNLLNEIPINLVLWQMQNDYYILAKSVYSDFAAKAAKGEEGTAAWIEAFRKLGETFRFNLGAVLPQG
;
A
#
# COMPACT_ATOMS: atom_id res chain seq x y z
N MET A 1 -45.98 -0.70 -42.13
CA MET A 1 -44.65 -0.97 -41.54
C MET A 1 -44.52 -0.07 -40.34
N ASP A 2 -44.77 -0.60 -39.14
CA ASP A 2 -44.44 0.06 -37.88
C ASP A 2 -43.81 -0.98 -36.97
N LYS A 3 -42.48 -1.00 -36.95
CA LYS A 3 -41.69 -1.77 -35.99
C LYS A 3 -41.53 -0.92 -34.75
N HIS A 4 -42.46 -1.07 -33.80
CA HIS A 4 -42.25 -0.60 -32.44
C HIS A 4 -41.17 -1.48 -31.79
N PHE A 5 -39.96 -0.94 -31.68
CA PHE A 5 -38.97 -1.45 -30.73
C PHE A 5 -39.56 -1.27 -29.33
N GLY A 6 -39.91 -2.39 -28.69
CA GLY A 6 -40.35 -2.42 -27.31
C GLY A 6 -39.29 -1.77 -26.43
N THR A 7 -39.71 -0.75 -25.69
CA THR A 7 -38.90 -0.01 -24.72
C THR A 7 -38.62 -0.89 -23.51
N HIS A 8 -37.74 -1.88 -23.66
CA HIS A 8 -37.23 -2.64 -22.53
C HIS A 8 -36.15 -1.80 -21.84
N SER A 9 -36.55 -1.06 -20.80
CA SER A 9 -35.60 -0.55 -19.82
C SER A 9 -35.00 -1.75 -19.11
N PHE A 10 -33.85 -2.23 -19.57
CA PHE A 10 -33.11 -3.28 -18.85
C PHE A 10 -32.62 -2.69 -17.53
N SER A 11 -33.30 -3.06 -16.43
CA SER A 11 -32.85 -2.76 -15.07
C SER A 11 -31.55 -3.51 -14.79
N LEU A 12 -30.68 -2.96 -13.94
CA LEU A 12 -29.48 -3.66 -13.44
C LEU A 12 -29.83 -5.06 -12.88
N LEU A 13 -31.04 -5.23 -12.36
CA LEU A 13 -31.57 -6.51 -11.88
C LEU A 13 -31.68 -7.61 -12.95
N ASN A 14 -31.63 -7.25 -14.24
CA ASN A 14 -31.75 -8.18 -15.37
C ASN A 14 -30.40 -8.61 -15.96
N LEU A 15 -29.28 -8.09 -15.46
CA LEU A 15 -27.94 -8.51 -15.86
C LEU A 15 -27.53 -9.84 -15.19
N PHE A 16 -26.60 -10.57 -15.80
CA PHE A 16 -25.98 -11.72 -15.14
C PHE A 16 -25.24 -11.28 -13.86
N SER A 17 -25.22 -12.12 -12.84
CA SER A 17 -24.70 -11.77 -11.52
C SER A 17 -23.26 -11.23 -11.53
N ASP A 18 -22.40 -11.68 -12.45
CA ASP A 18 -21.04 -11.17 -12.57
C ASP A 18 -20.99 -9.75 -13.16
N GLU A 19 -21.81 -9.47 -14.18
CA GLU A 19 -21.93 -8.12 -14.75
C GLU A 19 -22.62 -7.15 -13.78
N GLN A 20 -23.60 -7.64 -13.00
CA GLN A 20 -24.17 -6.89 -11.89
C GLN A 20 -23.11 -6.50 -10.86
N ARG A 21 -22.30 -7.47 -10.40
CA ARG A 21 -21.22 -7.22 -9.43
C ARG A 21 -20.23 -6.21 -9.96
N LYS A 22 -19.82 -6.32 -11.22
CA LYS A 22 -18.90 -5.34 -11.85
C LYS A 22 -19.47 -3.93 -11.81
N ILE A 23 -20.70 -3.74 -12.26
CA ILE A 23 -21.32 -2.40 -12.30
C ILE A 23 -21.59 -1.86 -10.89
N ILE A 24 -22.07 -2.70 -9.97
CA ILE A 24 -22.29 -2.33 -8.56
C ILE A 24 -20.97 -1.87 -7.93
N ASN A 25 -19.88 -2.61 -8.14
CA ASN A 25 -18.57 -2.23 -7.60
C ASN A 25 -18.07 -0.91 -8.17
N ILE A 26 -18.30 -0.62 -9.46
CA ILE A 26 -17.94 0.68 -10.05
C ILE A 26 -18.70 1.81 -9.35
N ILE A 27 -20.02 1.67 -9.16
CA ILE A 27 -20.86 2.69 -8.52
C ILE A 27 -20.44 2.89 -7.05
N ILE A 28 -20.22 1.79 -6.31
CA ILE A 28 -19.77 1.85 -4.92
C ILE A 28 -18.42 2.56 -4.82
N ASN A 29 -17.44 2.18 -5.65
CA ASN A 29 -16.10 2.76 -5.60
C ASN A 29 -16.13 4.26 -5.91
N GLN A 30 -16.88 4.68 -6.93
CA GLN A 30 -17.05 6.10 -7.26
C GLN A 30 -17.65 6.89 -6.08
N ASN A 31 -18.72 6.38 -5.47
CA ASN A 31 -19.35 7.05 -4.34
C ASN A 31 -18.47 7.05 -3.09
N MET A 32 -17.67 5.99 -2.88
CA MET A 32 -16.67 5.95 -1.82
C MET A 32 -15.58 7.00 -2.02
N GLU A 33 -15.05 7.16 -3.25
CA GLU A 33 -14.05 8.19 -3.56
C GLU A 33 -14.58 9.61 -3.30
N GLU A 34 -15.81 9.91 -3.71
CA GLU A 34 -16.48 11.19 -3.43
C GLU A 34 -16.68 11.42 -1.92
N SER A 35 -17.11 10.38 -1.20
CA SER A 35 -17.32 10.43 0.24
C SER A 35 -16.01 10.68 0.98
N ILE A 36 -14.93 9.98 0.60
CA ILE A 36 -13.60 10.15 1.18
C ILE A 36 -13.09 11.58 0.96
N SER A 37 -13.27 12.14 -0.24
CA SER A 37 -12.91 13.53 -0.54
C SER A 37 -13.66 14.51 0.38
N SER A 38 -14.96 14.28 0.59
CA SER A 38 -15.78 15.08 1.51
C SER A 38 -15.30 14.96 2.97
N TYR A 39 -14.90 13.76 3.40
CA TYR A 39 -14.32 13.56 4.74
C TYR A 39 -12.98 14.27 4.91
N GLN A 40 -12.12 14.24 3.89
CA GLN A 40 -10.84 14.95 3.90
C GLN A 40 -11.04 16.47 4.02
N GLU A 41 -11.95 17.05 3.25
CA GLU A 41 -12.29 18.47 3.38
C GLU A 41 -12.85 18.82 4.76
N MET A 42 -13.73 17.96 5.31
CA MET A 42 -14.28 18.16 6.65
C MET A 42 -13.20 18.08 7.73
N PHE A 43 -12.27 17.12 7.61
CA PHE A 43 -11.15 16.97 8.52
C PHE A 43 -10.22 18.18 8.45
N GLU A 44 -9.77 18.59 7.27
CA GLU A 44 -8.88 19.74 7.11
C GLU A 44 -9.50 21.03 7.63
N ARG A 45 -10.79 21.25 7.36
CA ARG A 45 -11.53 22.42 7.88
C ARG A 45 -11.67 22.41 9.40
N SER A 46 -11.87 21.24 10.01
CA SER A 46 -12.08 21.12 11.46
C SER A 46 -10.78 20.97 12.26
N ARG A 47 -9.65 20.61 11.62
CA ARG A 47 -8.38 20.34 12.29
C ARG A 47 -7.93 21.45 13.23
N PRO A 48 -7.89 22.75 12.86
CA PRO A 48 -7.44 23.80 13.78
C PRO A 48 -8.28 23.87 15.07
N LEU A 49 -9.61 23.67 14.95
CA LEU A 49 -10.50 23.63 16.10
C LEU A 49 -10.27 22.38 16.95
N MET A 50 -10.09 21.21 16.32
CA MET A 50 -9.74 19.97 17.04
C MET A 50 -8.45 20.13 17.84
N GLU A 51 -7.45 20.83 17.28
CA GLU A 51 -6.17 21.11 17.93
C GLU A 51 -6.35 21.99 19.16
N PHE A 52 -7.07 23.11 19.01
CA PHE A 52 -7.40 23.99 20.13
C PHE A 52 -8.19 23.28 21.24
N VAL A 53 -9.18 22.46 20.88
CA VAL A 53 -9.98 21.66 21.82
C VAL A 53 -9.08 20.66 22.59
N LYS A 54 -8.14 20.02 21.90
CA LYS A 54 -7.19 19.09 22.53
C LYS A 54 -6.21 19.80 23.48
N GLU A 55 -5.70 20.98 23.10
CA GLU A 55 -4.82 21.80 23.94
C GLU A 55 -5.50 22.25 25.24
N THR A 56 -6.80 22.55 25.17
CA THR A 56 -7.62 22.93 26.32
C THR A 56 -8.07 21.73 27.17
N ARG A 57 -7.62 20.51 26.85
CA ARG A 57 -7.99 19.24 27.50
C ARG A 57 -9.49 18.93 27.45
N VAL A 58 -10.20 19.55 26.53
CA VAL A 58 -11.60 19.22 26.24
C VAL A 58 -11.62 18.02 25.28
N PRO A 59 -12.50 17.02 25.49
CA PRO A 59 -12.64 15.93 24.54
C PRO A 59 -13.07 16.43 23.16
N VAL A 60 -12.39 15.99 22.11
CA VAL A 60 -12.76 16.33 20.73
C VAL A 60 -14.12 15.70 20.42
N PRO A 61 -15.10 16.47 19.91
CA PRO A 61 -16.39 15.93 19.50
C PRO A 61 -16.27 14.77 18.51
N HIS A 62 -17.01 13.68 18.75
CA HIS A 62 -16.96 12.45 17.95
C HIS A 62 -17.20 12.69 16.45
N ILE A 63 -18.01 13.69 16.08
CA ILE A 63 -18.30 14.03 14.69
C ILE A 63 -17.03 14.45 13.92
N PHE A 64 -16.07 15.10 14.58
CA PHE A 64 -14.80 15.47 13.96
C PHE A 64 -13.87 14.26 13.85
N LEU A 65 -13.88 13.36 14.83
CA LEU A 65 -13.12 12.10 14.78
C LEU A 65 -13.64 11.18 13.66
N ALA A 66 -14.96 11.13 13.46
CA ALA A 66 -15.61 10.40 12.37
C ALA A 66 -15.22 10.93 10.98
N ALA A 67 -14.84 12.22 10.86
CA ALA A 67 -14.25 12.78 9.65
C ALA A 67 -12.78 12.36 9.49
N ALA A 68 -12.04 12.46 10.59
CA ALA A 68 -10.60 12.26 10.62
C ALA A 68 -10.20 10.82 10.28
N GLU A 69 -10.95 9.83 10.74
CA GLU A 69 -10.63 8.42 10.53
C GLU A 69 -10.54 8.03 9.04
N PRO A 70 -11.60 8.14 8.22
CA PRO A 70 -11.52 7.80 6.80
C PRO A 70 -10.55 8.71 6.04
N ALA A 71 -10.47 10.00 6.40
CA ALA A 71 -9.55 10.95 5.77
C ALA A 71 -8.09 10.52 5.95
N LEU A 72 -7.67 10.22 7.18
CA LEU A 72 -6.31 9.84 7.51
C LEU A 72 -5.94 8.44 6.97
N ASN A 73 -6.89 7.49 7.01
CA ASN A 73 -6.67 6.17 6.41
C ASN A 73 -6.42 6.27 4.89
N GLN A 74 -7.21 7.09 4.18
CA GLN A 74 -6.98 7.30 2.75
C GLN A 74 -5.66 8.03 2.49
N SER A 75 -5.35 9.08 3.26
CA SER A 75 -4.08 9.80 3.12
C SER A 75 -2.88 8.88 3.33
N LEU A 76 -2.95 7.95 4.28
CA LEU A 76 -1.91 6.94 4.51
C LEU A 76 -1.76 6.00 3.32
N LYS A 77 -2.85 5.44 2.80
CA LYS A 77 -2.83 4.58 1.60
C LYS A 77 -2.19 5.29 0.43
N LYS A 78 -2.61 6.53 0.16
CA LYS A 78 -2.08 7.35 -0.93
C LYS A 78 -0.59 7.57 -0.77
N ALA A 79 -0.15 8.11 0.38
CA ALA A 79 1.26 8.42 0.64
C ALA A 79 2.19 7.19 0.53
N MET A 80 1.70 6.02 0.96
CA MET A 80 2.46 4.77 0.85
C MET A 80 2.52 4.24 -0.59
N SER A 81 1.55 4.56 -1.44
CA SER A 81 1.47 4.08 -2.83
C SER A 81 2.12 4.98 -3.88
N GLU A 82 2.71 6.10 -3.46
CA GLU A 82 3.41 7.01 -4.36
C GLU A 82 4.71 6.39 -4.89
N GLU A 83 5.07 6.74 -6.13
CA GLU A 83 6.29 6.25 -6.76
C GLU A 83 7.54 6.61 -5.92
N GLU A 84 7.57 7.84 -5.41
CA GLU A 84 8.53 8.31 -4.44
C GLU A 84 7.82 8.58 -3.11
N ILE A 85 7.99 7.68 -2.15
CA ILE A 85 7.35 7.80 -0.84
C ILE A 85 8.00 8.96 -0.06
N ASP A 86 7.20 9.94 0.37
CA ASP A 86 7.62 10.97 1.33
C ASP A 86 7.52 10.42 2.76
N ASP A 87 8.68 10.08 3.35
CA ASP A 87 8.76 9.56 4.71
C ASP A 87 8.17 10.52 5.72
N ASP A 88 8.48 11.81 5.60
CA ASP A 88 7.99 12.81 6.54
C ASP A 88 6.47 12.92 6.44
N ALA A 89 5.89 12.82 5.24
CA ALA A 89 4.44 12.77 5.07
C ALA A 89 3.81 11.57 5.76
N VAL A 90 4.36 10.36 5.55
CA VAL A 90 3.85 9.13 6.18
C VAL A 90 3.92 9.24 7.70
N HIS A 91 5.05 9.67 8.26
CA HIS A 91 5.20 9.85 9.71
C HIS A 91 4.25 10.92 10.27
N ARG A 92 4.03 12.03 9.55
CA ARG A 92 3.03 13.04 9.93
C ARG A 92 1.63 12.45 9.98
N ILE A 93 1.25 11.62 9.02
CA ILE A 93 -0.07 10.97 8.98
C ILE A 93 -0.22 9.97 10.12
N ILE A 94 0.77 9.09 10.35
CA ILE A 94 0.80 8.15 11.48
C ILE A 94 0.71 8.91 12.82
N GLY A 95 1.44 10.02 12.93
CA GLY A 95 1.38 10.91 14.09
C GLY A 95 -0.01 11.48 14.33
N GLN A 96 -0.72 11.88 13.27
CA GLN A 96 -2.12 12.33 13.38
C GLN A 96 -3.07 11.20 13.78
N ILE A 97 -2.93 10.01 13.20
CA ILE A 97 -3.74 8.83 13.59
C ILE A 97 -3.58 8.55 15.08
N LYS A 98 -2.34 8.52 15.58
CA LYS A 98 -2.03 8.35 17.01
C LYS A 98 -2.54 9.51 17.85
N LYS A 99 -2.39 10.76 17.38
CA LYS A 99 -2.84 11.99 18.07
C LYS A 99 -4.35 11.95 18.28
N TRP A 100 -5.12 11.55 17.28
CA TRP A 100 -6.59 11.56 17.35
C TRP A 100 -7.18 10.24 17.85
N GLN A 101 -6.35 9.22 18.04
CA GLN A 101 -6.77 7.87 18.45
C GLN A 101 -7.85 7.30 17.53
N VAL A 102 -7.74 7.60 16.23
CA VAL A 102 -8.65 7.06 15.21
C VAL A 102 -8.18 5.67 14.78
N GLY A 103 -9.12 4.81 14.39
CA GLY A 103 -8.84 3.47 13.93
C GLY A 103 -8.04 3.45 12.63
N ILE A 104 -7.26 2.38 12.43
CA ILE A 104 -6.81 1.98 11.10
C ILE A 104 -7.72 0.84 10.66
N ASP A 105 -8.31 0.95 9.47
CA ASP A 105 -9.04 -0.17 8.88
C ASP A 105 -8.02 -1.25 8.50
N GLY A 106 -7.73 -2.15 9.44
CA GLY A 106 -6.66 -3.11 9.31
C GLY A 106 -6.86 -4.07 8.15
N GLY A 107 -8.09 -4.44 7.81
CA GLY A 107 -8.37 -5.38 6.72
C GLY A 107 -8.17 -4.74 5.35
N ASP A 108 -8.82 -3.59 5.12
CA ASP A 108 -8.72 -2.90 3.83
C ASP A 108 -7.33 -2.27 3.61
N THR A 109 -6.74 -1.72 4.67
CA THR A 109 -5.37 -1.17 4.61
C THR A 109 -4.35 -2.27 4.37
N GLU A 110 -4.41 -3.40 5.07
CA GLU A 110 -3.50 -4.52 4.82
C GLU A 110 -3.63 -5.03 3.39
N TYR A 111 -4.86 -5.24 2.90
CA TYR A 111 -5.10 -5.70 1.54
C TYR A 111 -4.48 -4.74 0.51
N PHE A 112 -4.76 -3.44 0.64
CA PHE A 112 -4.23 -2.41 -0.26
C PHE A 112 -2.70 -2.40 -0.25
N MET A 113 -2.10 -2.40 0.94
CA MET A 113 -0.64 -2.33 1.08
C MET A 113 0.04 -3.59 0.55
N ARG A 114 -0.54 -4.77 0.81
CA ARG A 114 -0.06 -6.03 0.26
C ARG A 114 -0.08 -6.02 -1.25
N ARG A 115 -1.19 -5.62 -1.88
CA ARG A 115 -1.31 -5.58 -3.36
C ARG A 115 -0.28 -4.64 -3.99
N HIS A 116 0.00 -3.51 -3.36
CA HIS A 116 1.03 -2.59 -3.85
C HIS A 116 2.43 -3.22 -3.79
N MET A 117 2.77 -3.86 -2.66
CA MET A 117 4.04 -4.57 -2.50
C MET A 117 4.19 -5.78 -3.44
N GLU A 118 3.12 -6.56 -3.63
CA GLU A 118 3.06 -7.66 -4.60
C GLU A 118 3.32 -7.14 -6.01
N SER A 119 2.79 -5.96 -6.37
CA SER A 119 3.06 -5.36 -7.68
C SER A 119 4.53 -4.98 -7.86
N MET A 120 5.18 -4.38 -6.84
CA MET A 120 6.61 -4.09 -6.87
C MET A 120 7.45 -5.38 -6.92
N SER A 121 7.04 -6.42 -6.20
CA SER A 121 7.67 -7.75 -6.23
C SER A 121 7.65 -8.36 -7.63
N SER A 122 6.49 -8.32 -8.32
CA SER A 122 6.38 -8.76 -9.71
C SER A 122 7.26 -7.94 -10.67
N GLN A 123 7.35 -6.62 -10.48
CA GLN A 123 8.25 -5.78 -11.29
C GLN A 123 9.72 -6.17 -11.07
N LEU A 124 10.11 -6.48 -9.83
CA LEU A 124 11.47 -6.93 -9.52
C LEU A 124 11.78 -8.30 -10.13
N MET A 125 10.78 -9.18 -10.26
CA MET A 125 10.93 -10.46 -10.97
C MET A 125 11.24 -10.26 -12.45
N GLU A 126 10.67 -9.23 -13.08
CA GLU A 126 10.91 -8.87 -14.49
C GLU A 126 12.24 -8.12 -14.68
N HIS A 127 12.60 -7.27 -13.72
CA HIS A 127 13.78 -6.41 -13.75
C HIS A 127 14.65 -6.62 -12.49
N PRO A 128 15.31 -7.78 -12.35
CA PRO A 128 16.02 -8.14 -11.14
C PRO A 128 17.22 -7.24 -10.84
N ASP A 129 17.76 -6.53 -11.84
CA ASP A 129 18.87 -5.58 -11.70
C ASP A 129 18.45 -4.19 -11.16
N ASP A 130 17.16 -3.93 -10.99
CA ASP A 130 16.65 -2.63 -10.51
C ASP A 130 16.88 -2.43 -9.00
N VAL A 131 18.05 -1.90 -8.67
CA VAL A 131 18.43 -1.54 -7.29
C VAL A 131 17.54 -0.44 -6.71
N LYS A 132 17.00 0.46 -7.55
CA LYS A 132 16.11 1.54 -7.08
C LYS A 132 14.78 0.97 -6.62
N LEU A 133 14.22 0.01 -7.35
CA LEU A 133 13.01 -0.70 -6.97
C LEU A 133 13.21 -1.45 -5.65
N MET A 134 14.32 -2.17 -5.47
CA MET A 134 14.65 -2.80 -4.17
C MET A 134 14.72 -1.78 -3.03
N GLY A 135 15.33 -0.62 -3.28
CA GLY A 135 15.37 0.49 -2.32
C GLY A 135 13.98 1.00 -1.92
N ARG A 136 13.07 1.15 -2.90
CA ARG A 136 11.68 1.51 -2.64
C ARG A 136 10.93 0.44 -1.85
N MET A 137 11.10 -0.82 -2.20
CA MET A 137 10.49 -1.95 -1.48
C MET A 137 10.96 -2.00 -0.01
N LEU A 138 12.25 -1.77 0.23
CA LEU A 138 12.82 -1.66 1.58
C LEU A 138 12.20 -0.51 2.37
N LYS A 139 12.15 0.67 1.77
CA LYS A 139 11.56 1.87 2.35
C LYS A 139 10.10 1.64 2.73
N TYR A 140 9.32 1.10 1.79
CA TYR A 140 7.92 0.76 1.96
C TYR A 140 7.71 -0.20 3.15
N MET A 141 8.49 -1.27 3.22
CA MET A 141 8.41 -2.24 4.32
C MET A 141 8.82 -1.67 5.69
N ASN A 142 9.83 -0.80 5.73
CA ASN A 142 10.23 -0.14 6.98
C ASN A 142 9.08 0.70 7.54
N LEU A 143 8.43 1.51 6.71
CA LEU A 143 7.27 2.31 7.09
C LEU A 143 6.08 1.44 7.50
N LEU A 144 5.83 0.34 6.79
CA LEU A 144 4.76 -0.60 7.15
C LEU A 144 4.92 -1.21 8.53
N ASN A 145 6.16 -1.48 8.96
CA ASN A 145 6.43 -2.02 10.29
C ASN A 145 6.05 -1.04 11.43
N GLU A 146 5.87 0.25 11.13
CA GLU A 146 5.42 1.26 12.09
C GLU A 146 3.89 1.36 12.20
N ILE A 147 3.18 0.75 11.25
CA ILE A 147 1.72 0.75 11.15
C ILE A 147 1.21 -0.52 11.86
N PRO A 148 0.20 -0.43 12.74
CA PRO A 148 -0.34 -1.58 13.48
C PRO A 148 -1.22 -2.50 12.59
N ILE A 149 -0.63 -3.04 11.53
CA ILE A 149 -1.26 -3.99 10.61
C ILE A 149 -0.42 -5.26 10.49
N ASN A 150 -1.10 -6.39 10.29
CA ASN A 150 -0.45 -7.69 10.13
C ASN A 150 -0.35 -8.03 8.64
N LEU A 151 0.75 -7.64 7.99
CA LEU A 151 0.94 -7.89 6.57
C LEU A 151 1.22 -9.37 6.27
N VAL A 152 0.50 -9.95 5.30
CA VAL A 152 0.80 -11.28 4.77
C VAL A 152 1.88 -11.19 3.68
N LEU A 153 3.04 -11.82 3.92
CA LEU A 153 4.23 -11.71 3.06
C LEU A 153 4.43 -12.84 2.04
N TRP A 154 3.51 -13.80 1.97
CA TRP A 154 3.74 -15.09 1.28
C TRP A 154 4.18 -14.95 -0.18
N GLN A 155 3.53 -14.08 -0.97
CA GLN A 155 3.89 -13.88 -2.37
C GLN A 155 5.29 -13.27 -2.51
N MET A 156 5.58 -12.19 -1.78
CA MET A 156 6.88 -11.51 -1.78
C MET A 156 8.01 -12.46 -1.34
N GLN A 157 7.72 -13.34 -0.39
CA GLN A 157 8.65 -14.37 0.04
C GLN A 157 8.94 -15.38 -1.07
N ASN A 158 7.91 -15.86 -1.77
CA ASN A 158 8.09 -16.78 -2.89
C ASN A 158 8.90 -16.15 -4.03
N ASP A 159 8.58 -14.92 -4.41
CA ASP A 159 9.27 -14.20 -5.49
C ASP A 159 10.75 -13.99 -5.12
N TYR A 160 11.03 -13.51 -3.90
CA TYR A 160 12.39 -13.37 -3.39
C TYR A 160 13.16 -14.69 -3.41
N TYR A 161 12.53 -15.79 -2.97
CA TYR A 161 13.15 -17.10 -2.98
C TYR A 161 13.51 -17.56 -4.40
N ILE A 162 12.64 -17.29 -5.38
CA ILE A 162 12.93 -17.60 -6.79
C ILE A 162 14.15 -16.80 -7.27
N LEU A 163 14.17 -15.48 -7.03
CA LEU A 163 15.32 -14.62 -7.38
C LEU A 163 16.62 -15.07 -6.72
N ALA A 164 16.55 -15.47 -5.45
CA ALA A 164 17.70 -15.99 -4.71
C ALA A 164 18.30 -17.25 -5.34
N LYS A 165 17.50 -18.06 -6.04
CA LYS A 165 17.95 -19.27 -6.73
C LYS A 165 18.29 -19.06 -8.20
N SER A 166 17.71 -18.06 -8.86
CA SER A 166 17.88 -17.85 -10.29
C SER A 166 18.95 -16.84 -10.66
N VAL A 167 19.05 -15.71 -9.93
CA VAL A 167 19.90 -14.57 -10.34
C VAL A 167 21.01 -14.24 -9.33
N TYR A 168 20.83 -14.55 -8.05
CA TYR A 168 21.76 -14.11 -7.00
C TYR A 168 23.21 -14.58 -7.22
N SER A 169 23.41 -15.85 -7.61
CA SER A 169 24.75 -16.41 -7.85
C SER A 169 25.51 -15.66 -8.94
N ASP A 170 24.82 -15.24 -9.99
CA ASP A 170 25.43 -14.49 -11.09
C ASP A 170 25.88 -13.10 -10.63
N PHE A 171 25.04 -12.40 -9.87
CA PHE A 171 25.42 -11.12 -9.27
C PHE A 171 26.56 -11.25 -8.25
N ALA A 172 26.56 -12.33 -7.46
CA ALA A 172 27.65 -12.60 -6.52
C ALA A 172 28.98 -12.84 -7.23
N ALA A 173 28.97 -13.60 -8.33
CA ALA A 173 30.16 -13.85 -9.15
C ALA A 173 30.68 -12.56 -9.82
N LYS A 174 29.78 -11.68 -10.30
CA LYS A 174 30.15 -10.37 -10.85
C LYS A 174 30.73 -9.43 -9.77
N ALA A 175 30.15 -9.45 -8.56
CA ALA A 175 30.67 -8.68 -7.42
C ALA A 175 32.07 -9.14 -7.00
N ALA A 176 32.35 -10.45 -7.02
CA ALA A 176 33.69 -10.99 -6.75
C ALA A 176 34.75 -10.52 -7.77
N LYS A 177 34.31 -10.15 -8.99
CA LYS A 177 35.17 -9.57 -10.04
C LYS A 177 35.29 -8.05 -9.96
N GLY A 178 34.61 -7.40 -9.02
CA GLY A 178 34.62 -5.96 -8.85
C GLY A 178 33.82 -5.20 -9.91
N GLU A 179 32.84 -5.83 -10.55
CA GLU A 179 31.95 -5.14 -11.51
C GLU A 179 31.15 -4.04 -10.80
N GLU A 180 31.12 -2.85 -11.39
CA GLU A 180 30.49 -1.67 -10.80
C GLU A 180 28.99 -1.89 -10.53
N GLY A 181 28.50 -1.39 -9.40
CA GLY A 181 27.08 -1.49 -9.00
C GLY A 181 26.64 -2.84 -8.41
N THR A 182 27.38 -3.92 -8.63
CA THR A 182 27.00 -5.27 -8.16
C THR A 182 27.07 -5.44 -6.64
N ALA A 183 28.01 -4.76 -5.97
CA ALA A 183 28.08 -4.74 -4.51
C ALA A 183 26.85 -4.06 -3.87
N ALA A 184 26.38 -2.96 -4.47
CA ALA A 184 25.17 -2.27 -4.03
C ALA A 184 23.92 -3.13 -4.22
N TRP A 185 23.87 -3.87 -5.35
CA TRP A 185 22.81 -4.84 -5.60
C TRP A 185 22.75 -5.93 -4.55
N ILE A 186 23.89 -6.58 -4.24
CA ILE A 186 23.97 -7.65 -3.23
C ILE A 186 23.50 -7.15 -1.86
N GLU A 187 23.94 -5.96 -1.47
CA GLU A 187 23.55 -5.36 -0.19
C GLU A 187 22.05 -5.06 -0.13
N ALA A 188 21.48 -4.46 -1.18
CA ALA A 188 20.04 -4.19 -1.26
C ALA A 188 19.21 -5.48 -1.23
N PHE A 189 19.63 -6.50 -1.98
CA PHE A 189 18.95 -7.79 -2.05
C PHE A 189 18.98 -8.52 -0.70
N ARG A 190 20.10 -8.47 0.03
CA ARG A 190 20.20 -9.06 1.37
C ARG A 190 19.29 -8.37 2.38
N LYS A 191 19.31 -7.04 2.42
CA LYS A 191 18.40 -6.25 3.28
C LYS A 191 16.93 -6.56 3.01
N LEU A 192 16.58 -6.77 1.73
CA LEU A 192 15.21 -7.07 1.35
C LEU A 192 14.78 -8.45 1.91
N GLY A 193 15.67 -9.44 1.83
CA GLY A 193 15.42 -10.77 2.43
C GLY A 193 15.25 -10.73 3.94
N GLU A 194 16.06 -9.93 4.66
CA GLU A 194 15.92 -9.73 6.10
C GLU A 194 14.56 -9.11 6.45
N THR A 195 14.15 -8.11 5.69
CA THR A 195 12.85 -7.46 5.81
C THR A 195 11.68 -8.42 5.56
N PHE A 196 11.85 -9.38 4.64
CA PHE A 196 10.91 -10.47 4.41
C PHE A 196 11.02 -11.63 5.41
N ARG A 197 11.80 -11.44 6.48
CA ARG A 197 11.98 -12.40 7.58
C ARG A 197 12.60 -13.72 7.14
N PHE A 198 13.43 -13.71 6.09
CA PHE A 198 14.21 -14.88 5.71
C PHE A 198 15.46 -15.04 6.58
N ASN A 199 15.82 -16.30 6.85
CA ASN A 199 17.18 -16.64 7.25
C ASN A 199 18.07 -16.66 6.00
N LEU A 200 18.82 -15.59 5.77
CA LEU A 200 19.65 -15.43 4.57
C LEU A 200 20.64 -16.59 4.37
N GLY A 201 21.21 -17.15 5.44
CA GLY A 201 22.18 -18.25 5.34
C GLY A 201 21.59 -19.58 4.85
N ALA A 202 20.27 -19.74 4.94
CA ALA A 202 19.55 -20.90 4.41
C ALA A 202 19.06 -20.69 2.96
N VAL A 203 18.78 -19.42 2.59
CA VAL A 203 18.15 -19.07 1.32
C VAL A 203 19.18 -18.75 0.25
N LEU A 204 20.14 -17.89 0.58
CA LEU A 204 21.17 -17.46 -0.34
C LEU A 204 22.23 -18.57 -0.48
N PRO A 205 22.65 -18.91 -1.70
CA PRO A 205 23.76 -19.83 -1.88
C PRO A 205 25.01 -19.26 -1.20
N GLN A 206 25.74 -20.11 -0.47
CA GLN A 206 27.05 -19.74 0.04
C GLN A 206 27.99 -19.60 -1.17
N GLY A 207 28.52 -18.39 -1.35
CA GLY A 207 29.50 -18.08 -2.38
C GLY A 207 30.84 -18.74 -2.11
#